data_AF-A0A524CMJ9-F1
#
_entry.id   AF-A0A524CMJ9-F1
#
_cell.length_a   1.000
_cell.length_b   1.000
_cell.length_c   1.000
_cell.angle_alpha   90.00
_cell.angle_beta   90.00
_cell.angle_gamma   90.00
#
_symmetry.space_group_name_H-M   'P 1'
#
loop_
_entity.id
_entity.type
_entity.pdbx_description
1 polymer ?
#
loop_
_entity_poly.entity_id
_entity_poly.type
_entity_poly.pdbx_seq_one_letter_code
_entity_poly.pdbx_strand_id
1 'polypeptide(L)'
;MVLIQPEFEIDGKNRVLCKCHSDYFEFITPTLDYFEEIYLDSKLTCLTCEHYQNDECYFKRSKIDDIEKRRKKGKRQISCVLCGQKIERMFTIVYKLYQEQFYGIKIPLICCNCLEMVENHQYFKESKKMMYLYSYIILTLTFFMFYLIILLHILNLPFLVKTAVFTLFGLLILFIIIKSFKRMISYRLGNKILKRYHD
;
A
#
# COMPACT_ATOMS: atom_id res chain seq x y z
N MET A 1 -8.38 -25.43 25.00
CA MET A 1 -7.80 -24.17 24.49
C MET A 1 -8.95 -23.32 23.99
N VAL A 2 -9.19 -22.16 24.60
CA VAL A 2 -10.31 -21.29 24.22
C VAL A 2 -9.82 -20.42 23.06
N LEU A 3 -10.45 -20.54 21.89
CA LEU A 3 -10.12 -19.71 20.73
C LEU A 3 -10.76 -18.33 20.90
N ILE A 4 -9.92 -17.29 20.91
CA ILE A 4 -10.37 -15.90 21.01
C ILE A 4 -10.82 -15.44 19.63
N GLN A 5 -12.11 -15.10 19.51
CA GLN A 5 -12.67 -14.51 18.30
C GLN A 5 -12.32 -13.02 18.26
N PRO A 6 -11.67 -12.54 17.19
CA PRO A 6 -11.31 -11.13 17.08
C PRO A 6 -12.57 -10.29 16.83
N GLU A 7 -12.73 -9.22 17.61
CA GLU A 7 -13.66 -8.14 17.31
C GLU A 7 -12.86 -6.95 16.77
N PHE A 8 -13.34 -6.31 15.70
CA PHE A 8 -12.64 -5.21 15.05
C PHE A 8 -13.41 -3.91 15.13
N GLU A 9 -12.68 -2.81 15.22
CA GLU A 9 -13.21 -1.47 15.04
C GLU A 9 -12.34 -0.65 14.08
N ILE A 10 -12.93 0.38 13.49
CA ILE A 10 -12.23 1.36 12.66
C ILE A 10 -12.25 2.68 13.41
N ASP A 11 -11.07 3.20 13.73
CA ASP A 11 -10.95 4.47 14.45
C ASP A 11 -11.12 5.70 13.54
N GLY A 12 -11.07 6.90 14.12
CA GLY A 12 -11.22 8.17 13.39
C GLY A 12 -10.11 8.45 12.36
N LYS A 13 -9.03 7.66 12.34
CA LYS A 13 -7.94 7.73 11.33
C LYS A 13 -8.01 6.56 10.35
N ASN A 14 -9.16 5.90 10.26
CA ASN A 14 -9.38 4.76 9.38
C ASN A 14 -8.45 3.57 9.64
N ARG A 15 -7.95 3.44 10.87
CA ARG A 15 -7.10 2.32 11.29
C ARG A 15 -7.99 1.20 11.78
N VAL A 16 -7.73 -0.01 11.30
CA VAL A 16 -8.41 -1.21 11.79
C VAL A 16 -7.72 -1.65 13.08
N LEU A 17 -8.46 -1.67 14.18
CA LEU A 17 -8.00 -2.11 15.50
C LEU A 17 -8.69 -3.43 15.87
N CYS A 18 -7.97 -4.30 16.57
CA CYS A 18 -8.54 -5.52 17.15
C CYS A 18 -8.83 -5.24 18.64
N LYS A 19 -10.10 -5.32 19.06
CA LYS A 19 -10.51 -5.09 20.46
C LYS A 19 -9.96 -6.14 21.42
N CYS A 20 -9.64 -7.32 20.90
CA CYS A 20 -9.02 -8.40 21.65
C CYS A 20 -7.49 -8.29 21.68
N HIS A 21 -6.88 -7.19 21.21
CA HIS A 21 -5.44 -7.01 21.35
C HIS A 21 -5.08 -6.70 22.81
N SER A 22 -3.99 -7.28 23.34
CA SER A 22 -3.55 -7.04 24.72
C SER A 22 -3.38 -5.54 25.02
N ASP A 23 -2.77 -4.81 24.09
CA ASP A 23 -2.55 -3.35 24.20
C ASP A 23 -3.69 -2.49 23.60
N TYR A 24 -4.91 -3.04 23.44
CA TYR A 24 -5.99 -2.33 22.75
C TYR A 24 -6.29 -0.92 23.31
N PHE A 25 -6.27 -0.77 24.63
CA PHE A 25 -6.52 0.52 25.29
C PHE A 25 -5.48 1.58 24.91
N GLU A 26 -4.22 1.21 24.71
CA GLU A 26 -3.16 2.13 24.27
C GLU A 26 -3.41 2.62 22.84
N PHE A 27 -3.99 1.79 21.97
CA PHE A 27 -4.25 2.16 20.58
C PHE A 27 -5.40 3.15 20.40
N ILE A 28 -6.39 3.12 21.30
CA ILE A 28 -7.56 4.00 21.25
C ILE A 28 -7.36 5.32 22.00
N THR A 29 -6.34 5.43 22.85
CA THR A 29 -6.01 6.66 23.60
C THR A 29 -4.64 7.20 23.20
N PRO A 30 -4.51 7.82 22.01
CA PRO A 30 -3.25 8.42 21.62
C PRO A 30 -2.93 9.62 22.53
N THR A 31 -1.87 9.49 23.32
CA THR A 31 -1.18 10.64 23.90
C THR A 31 -0.44 11.39 22.78
N LEU A 32 -0.37 12.73 22.91
CA LEU A 32 -0.43 13.71 21.80
C LEU A 32 0.93 14.11 21.18
N ASP A 33 1.81 13.17 20.82
CA ASP A 33 3.00 13.49 20.00
C ASP A 33 3.11 12.66 18.71
N TYR A 34 3.58 13.29 17.62
CA TYR A 34 3.74 12.68 16.30
C TYR A 34 4.61 11.41 16.33
N PHE A 35 5.65 11.41 17.16
CA PHE A 35 6.52 10.25 17.32
C PHE A 35 5.83 9.08 18.04
N GLU A 36 4.97 9.38 19.02
CA GLU A 36 4.16 8.37 19.70
C GLU A 36 3.16 7.74 18.71
N GLU A 37 2.58 8.53 17.80
CA GLU A 37 1.70 8.00 16.76
C GLU A 37 2.42 7.02 15.82
N ILE A 38 3.63 7.37 15.37
CA ILE A 38 4.46 6.48 14.53
C ILE A 38 4.79 5.20 15.31
N TYR A 39 5.15 5.33 16.58
CA TYR A 39 5.47 4.20 17.44
C TYR A 39 4.26 3.28 17.61
N LEU A 40 3.09 3.81 17.94
CA LEU A 40 1.84 3.07 18.07
C LEU A 40 1.47 2.38 16.76
N ASP A 41 1.60 3.08 15.63
CA ASP A 41 1.36 2.49 14.31
C ASP A 41 2.29 1.31 14.00
N SER A 42 3.53 1.34 14.49
CA SER A 42 4.47 0.22 14.37
C SER A 42 4.07 -0.99 15.23
N LYS A 43 3.31 -0.76 16.30
CA LYS A 43 2.79 -1.75 17.25
C LYS A 43 1.42 -2.31 16.87
N LEU A 44 0.71 -1.72 15.89
CA LEU A 44 -0.57 -2.21 15.37
C LEU A 44 -0.42 -3.50 14.53
N THR A 45 -0.05 -4.59 15.19
CA THR A 45 0.19 -5.90 14.57
C THR A 45 -0.20 -7.03 15.50
N CYS A 46 -0.50 -8.22 14.95
CA CYS A 46 -0.74 -9.40 15.78
C CYS A 46 0.52 -9.82 16.56
N LEU A 47 1.73 -9.48 16.08
CA LEU A 47 2.99 -9.96 16.67
C LEU A 47 3.25 -9.46 18.09
N THR A 48 2.65 -8.33 18.47
CA THR A 48 2.76 -7.72 19.79
C THR A 48 1.70 -8.22 20.76
N CYS A 49 0.67 -8.93 20.28
CA CYS A 49 -0.43 -9.43 21.08
C CYS A 49 -0.03 -10.69 21.87
N GLU A 50 -0.36 -10.76 23.16
CA GLU A 50 -0.09 -11.93 23.99
C GLU A 50 -0.87 -13.17 23.50
N HIS A 51 -2.12 -12.98 23.06
CA HIS A 51 -2.93 -14.08 22.52
C HIS A 51 -2.32 -14.72 21.26
N TYR A 52 -1.60 -13.94 20.46
CA TYR A 52 -0.85 -14.48 19.32
C TYR A 52 0.37 -15.28 19.80
N GLN A 53 1.07 -14.81 20.84
CA GLN A 53 2.24 -15.50 21.40
C GLN A 53 1.85 -16.87 21.98
N ASN A 54 0.66 -16.95 22.59
CA ASN A 54 0.09 -18.16 23.18
C ASN A 54 -0.66 -19.06 22.17
N ASP A 55 -0.75 -18.68 20.89
CA ASP A 55 -1.53 -19.38 19.85
C ASP A 55 -3.03 -19.53 20.20
N GLU A 56 -3.58 -18.59 20.95
CA GLU A 56 -4.98 -18.56 21.41
C GLU A 56 -5.89 -17.76 20.47
N CYS A 57 -5.32 -17.06 19.50
CA CYS A 57 -6.08 -16.32 18.49
C CYS A 57 -6.86 -17.23 17.53
N TYR A 58 -7.96 -16.70 16.99
CA TYR A 58 -8.73 -17.36 15.94
C TYR A 58 -7.89 -17.86 14.76
N PHE A 59 -6.99 -17.02 14.24
CA PHE A 59 -6.01 -17.47 13.26
C PHE A 59 -4.80 -18.02 14.01
N LYS A 60 -4.46 -19.29 13.73
CA LYS A 60 -3.23 -19.91 14.24
C LYS A 60 -2.03 -19.03 13.93
N ARG A 61 -1.07 -18.99 14.85
CA ARG A 61 0.21 -18.29 14.75
C ARG A 61 0.91 -18.55 13.42
N SER A 62 0.92 -19.80 12.95
CA SER A 62 1.52 -20.17 11.66
C SER A 62 0.88 -19.48 10.45
N LYS A 63 -0.44 -19.26 10.47
CA LYS A 63 -1.17 -18.53 9.41
C LYS A 63 -0.87 -17.03 9.49
N ILE A 64 -0.82 -16.47 10.69
CA ILE A 64 -0.45 -15.07 10.94
C ILE A 64 0.98 -14.81 10.46
N ASP A 65 1.91 -15.72 10.75
CA ASP A 65 3.32 -15.64 10.32
C ASP A 65 3.47 -15.71 8.80
N ASP A 66 2.70 -16.56 8.13
CA ASP A 66 2.71 -16.62 6.67
C ASP A 66 2.16 -15.32 6.04
N ILE A 67 1.08 -14.75 6.60
CA ILE A 67 0.55 -13.44 6.18
C ILE A 67 1.63 -12.37 6.34
N GLU A 68 2.29 -12.32 7.48
CA GLU A 68 3.34 -11.34 7.79
C GLU A 68 4.56 -11.51 6.87
N LYS A 69 4.96 -12.75 6.61
CA LYS A 69 6.04 -13.08 5.68
C LYS A 69 5.69 -12.65 4.26
N ARG A 70 4.44 -12.84 3.81
CA ARG A 70 3.97 -12.37 2.50
C ARG A 70 3.97 -10.85 2.41
N ARG A 71 3.53 -10.16 3.48
CA ARG A 71 3.57 -8.70 3.62
C ARG A 71 5.00 -8.16 3.48
N LYS A 72 5.94 -8.67 4.30
CA LYS A 72 7.35 -8.24 4.32
C LYS A 72 8.09 -8.57 3.03
N LYS A 73 7.85 -9.74 2.42
CA LYS A 73 8.49 -10.14 1.15
C LYS A 73 8.00 -9.31 -0.05
N GLY A 74 7.00 -8.44 0.13
CA GLY A 74 6.54 -7.52 -0.92
C GLY A 74 5.93 -8.20 -2.14
N LYS A 75 5.45 -9.46 -2.00
CA LYS A 75 4.72 -10.14 -3.08
C LYS A 75 3.42 -9.36 -3.38
N ARG A 76 3.02 -9.36 -4.65
CA ARG A 76 1.92 -8.57 -5.27
C ARG A 76 0.51 -8.68 -4.63
N GLN A 77 0.33 -9.35 -3.49
CA GLN A 77 -0.99 -9.71 -2.99
C GLN A 77 -1.60 -8.71 -2.00
N ILE A 78 -0.84 -7.74 -1.48
CA ILE A 78 -1.31 -6.85 -0.41
C ILE A 78 -1.10 -5.38 -0.80
N SER A 79 -1.80 -4.96 -1.85
CA SER A 79 -1.83 -3.58 -2.29
C SER A 79 -3.25 -3.03 -2.26
N CYS A 80 -3.37 -1.75 -1.97
CA CYS A 80 -4.61 -1.00 -2.06
C CYS A 80 -5.18 -1.11 -3.48
N VAL A 81 -6.45 -1.50 -3.57
CA VAL A 81 -7.18 -1.64 -4.83
C VAL A 81 -7.37 -0.27 -5.53
N LEU A 82 -7.39 0.83 -4.77
CA LEU A 82 -7.63 2.17 -5.28
C LEU A 82 -6.36 2.85 -5.81
N CYS A 83 -5.27 2.89 -5.05
CA CYS A 83 -4.03 3.61 -5.43
C CYS A 83 -2.84 2.68 -5.73
N GLY A 84 -2.98 1.37 -5.52
CA GLY A 84 -1.92 0.39 -5.71
C GLY A 84 -0.78 0.48 -4.68
N GLN A 85 -0.89 1.29 -3.62
CA GLN A 85 0.10 1.35 -2.55
C GLN A 85 0.11 0.06 -1.75
N LYS A 86 1.28 -0.36 -1.26
CA LYS A 86 1.38 -1.53 -0.39
C LYS A 86 0.68 -1.21 0.91
N ILE A 87 -0.10 -2.15 1.44
CA ILE A 87 -0.68 -2.00 2.77
C ILE A 87 0.25 -2.65 3.76
N GLU A 88 0.82 -1.82 4.62
CA GLU A 88 1.76 -2.25 5.65
C GLU A 88 1.05 -2.68 6.94
N ARG A 89 -0.19 -2.24 7.17
CA ARG A 89 -0.92 -2.55 8.40
C ARG A 89 -1.47 -3.97 8.38
N MET A 90 -1.10 -4.76 9.39
CA MET A 90 -1.47 -6.17 9.48
C MET A 90 -2.97 -6.35 9.75
N PHE A 91 -3.55 -5.57 10.66
CA PHE A 91 -4.95 -5.72 11.03
C PHE A 91 -5.91 -5.45 9.87
N THR A 92 -5.60 -4.55 8.95
CA THR A 92 -6.40 -4.35 7.73
C THR A 92 -6.49 -5.63 6.88
N ILE A 93 -5.41 -6.41 6.83
CA ILE A 93 -5.34 -7.66 6.08
C ILE A 93 -6.10 -8.75 6.82
N VAL A 94 -5.87 -8.87 8.13
CA VAL A 94 -6.51 -9.86 9.00
C VAL A 94 -8.03 -9.65 9.02
N TYR A 95 -8.49 -8.41 9.13
CA TYR A 95 -9.91 -8.05 9.07
C TYR A 95 -10.56 -8.47 7.76
N LYS A 96 -9.92 -8.18 6.62
CA LYS A 96 -10.41 -8.66 5.32
C LYS A 96 -10.56 -10.18 5.31
N LEU A 97 -9.52 -10.92 5.72
CA LEU A 97 -9.53 -12.38 5.71
C LEU A 97 -10.59 -12.96 6.64
N TYR A 98 -10.80 -12.34 7.80
CA TYR A 98 -11.85 -12.71 8.74
C TYR A 98 -13.23 -12.54 8.11
N GLN A 99 -13.50 -11.38 7.51
CA GLN A 99 -14.79 -11.09 6.87
C GLN A 99 -15.09 -12.01 5.68
N GLU A 100 -14.08 -12.31 4.87
CA GLU A 100 -14.20 -13.25 3.74
C GLU A 100 -14.48 -14.68 4.22
N GLN A 101 -13.86 -15.12 5.32
CA GLN A 101 -13.98 -16.50 5.82
C GLN A 101 -15.31 -16.76 6.54
N PHE A 102 -15.83 -15.80 7.31
CA PHE A 102 -17.04 -15.99 8.12
C PHE A 102 -18.31 -15.57 7.45
N TYR A 103 -18.29 -14.43 6.75
CA TYR A 103 -19.50 -13.85 6.17
C TYR A 103 -19.56 -14.04 4.65
N GLY A 104 -18.50 -14.59 4.04
CA GLY A 104 -18.39 -14.71 2.58
C GLY A 104 -18.30 -13.35 1.88
N ILE A 105 -18.08 -12.26 2.63
CA ILE A 105 -18.08 -10.90 2.10
C ILE A 105 -16.69 -10.59 1.54
N LYS A 106 -16.62 -10.33 0.23
CA LYS A 106 -15.38 -9.92 -0.43
C LYS A 106 -15.16 -8.43 -0.25
N ILE A 107 -14.34 -8.06 0.74
CA ILE A 107 -13.99 -6.67 1.02
C ILE A 107 -12.76 -6.26 0.18
N PRO A 108 -12.81 -5.15 -0.59
CA PRO A 108 -11.65 -4.64 -1.29
C PRO A 108 -10.61 -4.15 -0.26
N LEU A 109 -9.34 -4.48 -0.49
CA LEU A 109 -8.27 -4.02 0.38
C LEU A 109 -7.98 -2.55 0.06
N ILE A 110 -8.31 -1.63 0.96
CA ILE A 110 -8.16 -0.18 0.79
C ILE A 110 -7.19 0.36 1.85
N CYS A 111 -6.26 1.25 1.49
CA CYS A 111 -5.38 1.89 2.47
C CYS A 111 -6.10 3.07 3.14
N CYS A 112 -5.66 3.42 4.34
CA CYS A 112 -6.32 4.42 5.18
C CYS A 112 -6.46 5.78 4.46
N ASN A 113 -5.41 6.26 3.79
CA ASN A 113 -5.48 7.52 3.02
C ASN A 113 -6.54 7.48 1.91
N CYS A 114 -6.67 6.35 1.22
CA CYS A 114 -7.71 6.22 0.19
C CYS A 114 -9.10 6.12 0.80
N LEU A 115 -9.25 5.44 1.94
CA LEU A 115 -10.53 5.33 2.64
C LEU A 115 -10.99 6.71 3.13
N GLU A 116 -10.09 7.46 3.76
CA GLU A 116 -10.32 8.84 4.20
C GLU A 116 -10.71 9.76 3.04
N MET A 117 -10.01 9.66 1.90
CA MET A 117 -10.38 10.43 0.70
C MET A 117 -11.76 10.07 0.15
N VAL A 118 -12.20 8.81 0.30
CA VAL A 118 -13.52 8.35 -0.13
C VAL A 118 -14.59 8.91 0.80
N GLU A 119 -14.40 8.80 2.12
CA GLU A 119 -15.31 9.35 3.13
C GLU A 119 -15.46 10.87 3.00
N ASN A 120 -14.36 11.56 2.73
CA ASN A 120 -14.35 13.01 2.51
C ASN A 120 -14.78 13.44 1.10
N HIS A 121 -15.23 12.52 0.23
CA HIS A 121 -15.67 12.80 -1.15
C HIS A 121 -14.60 13.46 -2.05
N GLN A 122 -13.32 13.36 -1.68
CA GLN A 122 -12.20 14.00 -2.37
C GLN A 122 -11.45 13.05 -3.32
N TYR A 123 -11.70 11.73 -3.22
CA TYR A 123 -10.93 10.71 -3.93
C TYR A 123 -10.83 10.95 -5.45
N PHE A 124 -11.94 11.27 -6.13
CA PHE A 124 -11.91 11.47 -7.59
C PHE A 124 -11.10 12.70 -8.01
N LYS A 125 -11.06 13.76 -7.17
CA LYS A 125 -10.28 14.97 -7.44
C LYS A 125 -8.80 14.68 -7.25
N GLU A 126 -8.43 14.05 -6.14
CA GLU A 126 -7.04 13.70 -5.84
C GLU A 126 -6.49 12.62 -6.79
N SER A 127 -7.29 11.62 -7.16
CA SER A 127 -6.87 10.60 -8.11
C SER A 127 -6.59 11.18 -9.50
N LYS A 128 -7.40 12.14 -9.97
CA LYS A 128 -7.14 12.89 -11.21
C LYS A 128 -5.83 13.67 -11.12
N LYS A 129 -5.62 14.43 -10.06
CA LYS A 129 -4.39 15.18 -9.82
C LYS A 129 -3.15 14.28 -9.85
N MET A 130 -3.22 13.13 -9.17
CA MET A 130 -2.14 12.14 -9.16
C MET A 130 -1.90 11.53 -10.55
N MET A 131 -2.96 11.21 -11.30
CA MET A 131 -2.81 10.71 -12.68
C MET A 131 -2.13 11.74 -13.58
N TYR A 132 -2.48 13.03 -13.48
CA TYR A 132 -1.80 14.09 -14.23
C TYR A 132 -0.32 14.20 -13.85
N LEU A 133 -0.01 14.15 -12.56
CA LEU A 133 1.37 14.14 -12.07
C LEU A 133 2.19 12.99 -12.66
N TYR A 134 1.68 11.75 -12.61
CA TYR A 134 2.39 10.60 -13.20
C TYR A 134 2.51 10.71 -14.72
N SER A 135 1.49 11.24 -15.40
CA SER A 135 1.54 11.47 -16.85
C SER A 135 2.62 12.49 -17.22
N TYR A 136 2.73 13.57 -16.43
CA TYR A 136 3.79 14.58 -16.58
C TYR A 136 5.18 13.98 -16.34
N ILE A 137 5.37 13.21 -15.25
CA ILE A 137 6.63 12.51 -14.97
C ILE A 137 7.04 11.60 -16.13
N ILE A 138 6.10 10.82 -16.68
CA ILE A 138 6.39 9.94 -17.82
C ILE A 138 6.83 10.75 -19.04
N LEU A 139 6.15 11.85 -19.35
CA LEU A 139 6.49 12.72 -20.48
C LEU A 139 7.90 13.32 -20.31
N THR A 140 8.19 13.89 -19.14
CA THR A 140 9.49 14.49 -18.83
C THR A 140 10.63 13.47 -18.89
N LEU A 141 10.44 12.28 -18.32
CA LEU A 141 11.44 11.21 -18.36
C LEU A 141 11.67 10.69 -19.77
N THR A 142 10.61 10.58 -20.58
CA THR A 142 10.71 10.20 -21.99
C THR A 142 11.49 11.25 -22.77
N PHE A 143 11.25 12.54 -22.52
CA PHE A 143 12.03 13.64 -23.11
C PHE A 143 13.51 13.54 -22.73
N PHE A 144 13.85 13.29 -21.46
CA PHE A 144 15.24 13.10 -21.03
C PHE A 144 15.91 11.91 -21.70
N MET A 145 15.19 10.81 -21.95
CA MET A 145 15.72 9.67 -22.72
C MET A 145 16.11 10.06 -24.14
N PHE A 146 15.22 10.77 -24.85
CA PHE A 146 15.51 11.26 -26.20
C PHE A 146 16.67 12.25 -26.20
N TYR A 147 16.69 13.19 -25.24
CA TYR A 147 17.78 14.14 -25.09
C TYR A 147 19.13 13.44 -24.86
N LEU A 148 19.18 12.41 -24.01
CA LEU A 148 20.39 11.63 -23.76
C LEU A 148 20.89 10.96 -25.05
N ILE A 149 19.99 10.36 -25.85
CA ILE A 149 20.35 9.73 -27.13
C ILE A 149 20.97 10.76 -28.08
N ILE A 150 20.34 11.93 -28.23
CA ILE A 150 20.84 13.01 -29.09
C ILE A 150 22.20 13.52 -28.60
N LEU A 151 22.33 13.78 -27.30
CA LEU A 151 23.58 14.26 -26.69
C LEU A 151 24.74 13.28 -26.91
N LEU A 152 24.49 11.98 -26.69
CA LEU A 152 25.48 10.93 -26.96
C LEU A 152 25.89 10.89 -28.43
N HIS A 153 24.97 11.18 -29.34
CA HIS A 153 25.25 11.26 -30.77
C HIS A 153 26.13 12.48 -31.12
N ILE A 154 25.77 13.67 -30.61
CA ILE A 154 26.49 14.94 -30.84
C ILE A 154 27.92 14.88 -30.31
N LEU A 155 28.15 14.31 -29.12
CA LEU A 155 29.47 14.20 -28.51
C LEU A 155 30.42 13.23 -29.24
N ASN A 156 29.95 12.55 -30.30
CA ASN A 156 30.68 11.60 -31.12
C ASN A 156 31.50 10.57 -30.31
N LEU A 157 30.98 10.14 -29.17
CA LEU A 157 31.66 9.19 -28.30
C LEU A 157 31.84 7.81 -28.98
N PRO A 158 32.87 7.04 -28.61
CA PRO A 158 33.03 5.67 -29.04
C PRO A 158 31.79 4.83 -28.72
N PHE A 159 31.46 3.87 -29.58
CA PHE A 159 30.24 3.05 -29.45
C PHE A 159 30.10 2.41 -28.06
N LEU A 160 31.18 1.84 -27.52
CA LEU A 160 31.20 1.21 -26.19
C LEU A 160 30.86 2.18 -25.05
N VAL A 161 31.26 3.44 -25.16
CA VAL A 161 30.95 4.47 -24.16
C VAL A 161 29.49 4.87 -24.25
N LYS A 162 28.96 5.04 -25.47
CA LYS A 162 27.54 5.36 -25.71
C LYS A 162 26.64 4.28 -25.11
N THR A 163 26.94 3.01 -25.35
CA THR A 163 26.14 1.90 -24.83
C THR A 163 26.22 1.80 -23.31
N ALA A 164 27.40 1.98 -22.71
CA ALA A 164 27.55 1.95 -21.25
C ALA A 164 26.73 3.06 -20.56
N VAL A 165 26.83 4.30 -21.04
CA VAL A 165 26.09 5.45 -20.48
C VAL A 165 24.58 5.27 -20.66
N PHE A 166 24.14 4.86 -21.86
CA PHE A 166 22.72 4.62 -22.10
C PHE A 166 22.17 3.48 -21.23
N THR A 167 22.95 2.43 -20.99
CA THR A 167 22.52 1.31 -20.15
C THR A 167 22.38 1.75 -18.69
N LEU A 168 23.35 2.51 -18.16
CA LEU A 168 23.33 2.97 -16.76
C LEU A 168 22.15 3.91 -16.49
N PHE A 169 22.00 4.97 -17.30
CA PHE A 169 20.97 5.98 -17.09
C PHE A 169 19.61 5.57 -17.66
N GLY A 170 19.62 4.94 -18.83
CA GLY A 170 18.40 4.55 -19.53
C GLY A 170 17.61 3.47 -18.80
N LEU A 171 18.27 2.49 -18.18
CA LEU A 171 17.58 1.48 -17.37
C LEU A 171 16.92 2.09 -16.12
N LEU A 172 17.59 3.04 -15.47
CA LEU A 172 17.03 3.74 -14.31
C LEU A 172 15.80 4.56 -14.70
N ILE A 173 15.89 5.33 -15.79
CA ILE A 173 14.76 6.13 -16.28
C ILE A 173 13.59 5.22 -16.70
N LEU A 174 13.87 4.15 -17.44
CA LEU A 174 12.87 3.17 -17.86
C LEU A 174 12.17 2.52 -16.67
N PHE A 175 12.91 2.17 -15.63
CA PHE A 175 12.36 1.61 -14.39
C PHE A 175 11.37 2.58 -13.73
N ILE A 176 11.72 3.88 -13.66
CA ILE A 176 10.85 4.91 -13.08
C ILE A 176 9.59 5.12 -13.96
N ILE A 177 9.73 5.11 -15.28
CA ILE A 177 8.58 5.18 -16.21
C ILE A 177 7.63 4.01 -15.97
N ILE A 178 8.13 2.76 -15.93
CA ILE A 178 7.32 1.57 -15.69
C ILE A 178 6.60 1.66 -14.33
N LYS A 179 7.29 2.12 -13.29
CA LYS A 179 6.71 2.29 -11.95
C LYS A 179 5.59 3.33 -11.97
N SER A 180 5.80 4.47 -12.63
CA SER A 180 4.82 5.56 -12.76
C SER A 180 3.60 5.13 -13.58
N PHE A 181 3.82 4.38 -14.66
CA PHE A 181 2.74 3.84 -15.50
C PHE A 181 1.86 2.85 -14.72
N LYS A 182 2.48 1.95 -13.94
CA LYS A 182 1.75 1.04 -13.03
C LYS A 182 0.89 1.80 -12.03
N ARG A 183 1.42 2.87 -11.43
CA ARG A 183 0.67 3.73 -10.50
C ARG A 183 -0.54 4.37 -11.18
N MET A 184 -0.35 4.92 -12.37
CA MET A 184 -1.44 5.53 -13.15
C MET A 184 -2.54 4.51 -13.47
N ILE A 185 -2.18 3.29 -13.87
CA ILE A 185 -3.16 2.21 -14.10
C ILE A 185 -3.95 1.90 -12.83
N SER A 186 -3.27 1.80 -11.67
CA SER A 186 -3.95 1.54 -10.39
C SER A 186 -5.01 2.61 -10.09
N TYR A 187 -4.69 3.90 -10.24
CA TYR A 187 -5.67 4.97 -10.05
C TYR A 187 -6.84 4.90 -11.04
N ARG A 188 -6.58 4.58 -12.32
CA ARG A 188 -7.65 4.38 -13.31
C ARG A 188 -8.58 3.23 -12.93
N LEU A 189 -8.01 2.10 -12.51
CA LEU A 189 -8.78 0.95 -12.03
C LEU A 189 -9.57 1.29 -10.77
N GLY A 190 -8.94 1.97 -9.81
CA GLY A 190 -9.59 2.44 -8.59
C GLY A 190 -10.80 3.34 -8.88
N ASN A 191 -10.66 4.30 -9.79
CA ASN A 191 -11.77 5.15 -10.25
C ASN A 191 -12.91 4.33 -10.87
N LYS A 192 -12.60 3.31 -11.68
CA LYS A 192 -13.62 2.43 -12.29
C LYS A 192 -14.34 1.55 -11.26
N ILE A 193 -13.63 1.14 -10.21
CA ILE A 193 -14.20 0.34 -9.13
C ILE A 193 -15.11 1.23 -8.29
N LEU A 194 -14.61 2.37 -7.80
CA LEU A 194 -15.38 3.25 -6.94
C LEU A 194 -16.63 3.80 -7.64
N LYS A 195 -16.54 4.15 -8.93
CA LYS A 195 -17.70 4.59 -9.69
C LYS A 195 -18.82 3.55 -9.74
N ARG A 196 -18.48 2.26 -9.85
CA ARG A 196 -19.47 1.16 -9.82
C ARG A 196 -20.16 0.95 -8.47
N TYR A 197 -19.63 1.51 -7.39
CA TYR A 197 -20.24 1.41 -6.07
C TYR A 197 -21.12 2.62 -5.71
N HIS A 198 -20.97 3.75 -6.43
CA HIS A 198 -21.75 4.97 -6.19
C HIS A 198 -22.85 5.22 -7.24
N ASP A 199 -22.81 4.51 -8.37
CA ASP A 199 -23.91 4.44 -9.36
C ASP A 199 -24.87 3.30 -8.97
#